data_AF-A0AAW7F6X9-F1
#
_entry.id   AF-A0AAW7F6X9-F1
#
_cell.length_a   1.000
_cell.length_b   1.000
_cell.length_c   1.000
_cell.angle_alpha   90.00
_cell.angle_beta   90.00
_cell.angle_gamma   90.00
#
_symmetry.space_group_name_H-M   'P 1'
#
loop_
_entity.id
_entity.type
_entity.pdbx_description
1 polymer ?
#
loop_
_entity_poly.entity_id
_entity_poly.type
_entity_poly.pdbx_seq_one_letter_code
_entity_poly.pdbx_strand_id
1 'polypeptide(L)'
;MNEAPSHDNTFGPIAMGDEIWTLFNHDGAGLASKSGCPENYQPTLSELQKLYSNYPGGQIGERFGWPIDRSNFSWWVSDRVGKNDQTINLTSGYVNATKTASDNQALVCLANPHASAAMMTLSPPR
;
A
#
# COMPACT_ATOMS: atom_id res chain seq x y z
N MET A 1 12.00 -1.82 -10.29
CA MET A 1 10.76 -1.23 -9.76
C MET A 1 10.39 -0.12 -10.73
N ASN A 2 9.25 -0.23 -11.40
CA ASN A 2 8.75 0.85 -12.24
C ASN A 2 7.73 1.60 -11.41
N GLU A 3 7.97 2.91 -11.22
CA GLU A 3 6.99 3.79 -10.59
C GLU A 3 5.71 3.79 -11.43
N ALA A 4 4.57 3.73 -10.75
CA ALA A 4 3.29 3.87 -11.39
C ALA A 4 3.28 5.20 -12.17
N PRO A 5 2.98 5.21 -13.48
CA PRO A 5 2.78 6.46 -14.18
C PRO A 5 1.64 7.20 -13.49
N SER A 6 1.85 8.47 -13.11
CA SER A 6 0.78 9.36 -12.64
C SER A 6 -0.22 9.53 -13.79
N HIS A 7 -1.19 8.62 -13.86
CA HIS A 7 -2.17 8.61 -14.95
C HIS A 7 -3.27 9.65 -14.73
N ASP A 8 -3.35 10.20 -13.51
CA ASP A 8 -4.41 11.09 -13.10
C ASP A 8 -3.88 11.94 -11.94
N ASN A 9 -3.38 13.15 -12.23
CA ASN A 9 -2.95 14.17 -11.25
C ASN A 9 -4.11 14.70 -10.37
N THR A 10 -5.09 13.86 -10.05
CA THR A 10 -6.42 14.29 -9.58
C THR A 10 -6.52 14.32 -8.06
N PHE A 11 -5.51 13.84 -7.33
CA PHE A 11 -5.61 13.73 -5.89
C PHE A 11 -4.34 14.23 -5.19
N GLY A 12 -4.44 15.46 -4.66
CA GLY A 12 -3.56 16.13 -3.71
C GLY A 12 -2.11 15.63 -3.65
N PRO A 13 -1.18 16.21 -4.43
CA PRO A 13 0.23 15.95 -4.25
C PRO A 13 0.64 16.33 -2.81
N ILE A 14 1.18 15.38 -2.04
CA ILE A 14 1.86 15.73 -0.80
C ILE A 14 3.34 15.88 -1.14
N ALA A 15 3.85 17.10 -0.99
CA ALA A 15 5.27 17.40 -1.11
C ALA A 15 5.98 16.96 0.17
N MET A 16 6.96 16.05 0.04
CA MET A 16 7.76 15.56 1.16
C MET A 16 9.23 15.64 0.75
N GLY A 17 9.92 16.65 1.27
CA GLY A 17 11.24 17.03 0.75
C GLY A 17 11.12 17.58 -0.68
N ASP A 18 11.95 17.07 -1.58
CA ASP A 18 11.98 17.42 -3.02
C ASP A 18 11.09 16.50 -3.89
N GLU A 19 10.35 15.56 -3.28
CA GLU A 19 9.53 14.58 -4.00
C GLU A 19 8.04 14.82 -3.78
N ILE A 20 7.28 14.69 -4.87
CA ILE A 20 5.82 14.82 -4.90
C ILE A 20 5.21 13.42 -4.97
N TRP A 21 4.46 13.05 -3.94
CA TRP A 21 3.82 11.74 -3.87
C TRP A 21 2.34 11.82 -4.22
N THR A 22 1.92 10.97 -5.15
CA THR A 22 0.54 10.85 -5.58
C THR A 22 -0.25 9.98 -4.61
N LEU A 23 -1.42 10.49 -4.18
CA LEU A 23 -2.37 9.72 -3.39
C LEU A 23 -3.44 9.12 -4.30
N PHE A 24 -3.95 7.95 -3.93
CA PHE A 24 -4.96 7.22 -4.68
C PHE A 24 -6.19 6.98 -3.79
N ASN A 25 -7.34 6.76 -4.42
CA ASN A 25 -8.58 6.39 -3.75
C ASN A 25 -9.27 5.23 -4.51
N HIS A 26 -10.23 4.57 -3.88
CA HIS A 26 -10.97 3.46 -4.48
C HIS A 26 -12.20 3.92 -5.28
N ASP A 27 -12.43 5.23 -5.40
CA ASP A 27 -13.58 5.81 -6.10
C ASP A 27 -13.53 5.61 -7.63
N GLY A 28 -14.69 5.51 -8.27
CA GLY A 28 -14.83 5.40 -9.73
C GLY A 28 -14.23 4.11 -10.31
N ALA A 29 -13.22 4.25 -11.17
CA ALA A 29 -12.55 3.11 -11.85
C ALA A 29 -11.77 2.19 -10.90
N GLY A 30 -11.69 2.54 -9.62
CA GLY A 30 -11.01 1.78 -8.59
C GLY A 30 -9.50 2.03 -8.54
N LEU A 31 -8.91 1.62 -7.41
CA LEU A 31 -7.51 1.86 -7.09
C LEU A 31 -6.56 1.29 -8.15
N ALA A 32 -6.86 0.10 -8.67
CA ALA A 32 -5.99 -0.59 -9.63
C ALA A 32 -5.87 0.15 -10.96
N SER A 33 -6.98 0.66 -11.48
CA SER A 33 -7.01 1.42 -12.73
C SER A 33 -6.32 2.77 -12.58
N LYS A 34 -6.48 3.43 -11.43
CA LYS A 34 -5.90 4.76 -11.15
C LYS A 34 -4.40 4.73 -10.90
N SER A 35 -3.94 3.73 -10.15
CA SER A 35 -2.51 3.57 -9.80
C SER A 35 -1.73 2.75 -10.81
N GLY A 36 -2.39 2.09 -11.77
CA GLY A 36 -1.74 1.08 -12.61
C GLY A 36 -1.28 -0.15 -11.83
N CYS A 37 -1.70 -0.30 -10.56
CA CYS A 37 -1.35 -1.40 -9.68
C CYS A 37 -2.45 -2.46 -9.67
N PRO A 38 -2.27 -3.61 -10.34
CA PRO A 38 -3.29 -4.65 -10.34
C PRO A 38 -3.58 -5.11 -8.91
N GLU A 39 -4.81 -5.55 -8.61
CA GLU A 39 -5.18 -6.05 -7.27
C GLU A 39 -4.22 -7.16 -6.79
N ASN A 40 -3.76 -8.01 -7.71
CA ASN A 40 -2.77 -9.06 -7.44
C ASN A 40 -1.39 -8.54 -6.99
N TYR A 41 -1.12 -7.24 -7.09
CA TYR A 41 0.11 -6.57 -6.64
C TYR A 41 -0.13 -5.54 -5.52
N GLN A 42 -1.39 -5.26 -5.14
CA GLN A 42 -1.75 -4.40 -4.00
C GLN A 42 -1.60 -5.08 -2.63
N PRO A 43 -0.68 -4.66 -1.76
CA PRO A 43 -0.28 -5.42 -0.58
C PRO A 43 -1.43 -5.68 0.40
N THR A 44 -1.43 -6.86 1.02
CA THR A 44 -2.34 -7.16 2.13
C THR A 44 -1.84 -6.57 3.44
N LEU A 45 -2.73 -6.46 4.42
CA LEU A 45 -2.39 -5.95 5.75
C LEU A 45 -1.23 -6.74 6.38
N SER A 46 -1.28 -8.08 6.30
CA SER A 46 -0.25 -8.95 6.87
C SER A 46 1.12 -8.75 6.20
N GLU A 47 1.15 -8.56 4.88
CA GLU A 47 2.39 -8.31 4.14
C GLU A 47 3.00 -6.96 4.51
N LEU A 48 2.19 -5.90 4.63
CA LEU A 48 2.68 -4.59 5.08
C LEU A 48 3.11 -4.60 6.56
N GLN A 49 2.44 -5.38 7.41
CA GLN A 49 2.87 -5.59 8.80
C GLN A 49 4.22 -6.31 8.87
N LYS A 50 4.44 -7.35 8.05
CA LYS A 50 5.76 -8.00 7.95
C LYS A 50 6.81 -7.05 7.41
N LEU A 51 6.47 -6.23 6.42
CA LEU A 51 7.38 -5.23 5.86
C LEU A 51 7.80 -4.21 6.93
N TYR A 52 6.85 -3.72 7.71
CA TYR A 52 7.11 -2.88 8.89
C TYR A 52 7.98 -3.61 9.92
N SER A 53 7.71 -4.88 10.19
CA SER A 53 8.52 -5.68 11.13
C SER A 53 9.95 -5.90 10.65
N ASN A 54 10.18 -5.99 9.34
CA ASN A 54 11.52 -6.08 8.75
C ASN A 54 12.24 -4.73 8.75
N TYR A 55 11.49 -3.62 8.63
CA TYR A 55 12.01 -2.25 8.56
C TYR A 55 11.34 -1.33 9.59
N PRO A 56 11.51 -1.59 10.89
CA PRO A 56 10.82 -0.83 11.93
C PRO A 56 11.34 0.61 12.00
N GLY A 57 10.47 1.53 12.41
CA GLY A 57 10.82 2.94 12.63
C GLY A 57 10.94 3.78 11.36
N GLY A 58 10.40 3.31 10.23
CA GLY A 58 10.44 4.05 8.97
C GLY A 58 11.74 3.92 8.19
N GLN A 59 12.56 2.92 8.50
CA GLN A 59 13.77 2.59 7.72
C GLN A 59 13.47 2.32 6.25
N ILE A 60 12.22 1.95 5.91
CA ILE A 60 11.77 1.83 4.53
C ILE A 60 11.88 3.14 3.76
N GLY A 61 11.71 4.29 4.44
CA GLY A 61 11.92 5.61 3.84
C GLY A 61 13.37 5.87 3.48
N GLU A 62 14.31 5.55 4.36
CA GLU A 62 15.74 5.72 4.08
C GLU A 62 16.27 4.71 3.04
N ARG A 63 15.73 3.48 3.05
CA ARG A 63 16.18 2.39 2.17
C ARG A 63 15.59 2.47 0.76
N PHE A 64 14.33 2.88 0.65
CA PHE A 64 13.59 2.86 -0.61
C PHE A 64 13.13 4.24 -1.07
N GLY A 65 13.40 5.31 -0.30
CA GLY A 65 12.94 6.66 -0.60
C GLY A 65 11.47 6.89 -0.28
N TRP A 66 10.80 5.97 0.43
CA TRP A 66 9.37 6.11 0.69
C TRP A 66 9.07 7.28 1.65
N PRO A 67 7.95 7.97 1.47
CA PRO A 67 7.54 9.06 2.33
C PRO A 67 7.01 8.51 3.65
N ILE A 68 7.84 8.53 4.67
CA ILE A 68 7.49 8.07 6.01
C ILE A 68 7.29 9.28 6.92
N ASP A 69 6.35 10.15 6.55
CA ASP A 69 6.02 11.31 7.38
C ASP A 69 5.10 10.87 8.53
N ARG A 70 5.64 10.96 9.76
CA ARG A 70 5.19 10.20 10.94
C ARG A 70 3.74 10.46 11.37
N SER A 71 3.07 11.49 10.85
CA SER A 71 1.70 11.85 11.28
C SER A 71 0.62 11.77 10.21
N ASN A 72 0.92 11.81 8.91
CA ASN A 72 -0.12 11.94 7.88
C ASN A 72 -0.03 10.92 6.73
N PHE A 73 1.00 10.08 6.67
CA PHE A 73 1.14 9.08 5.62
C PHE A 73 0.59 7.72 6.03
N SER A 74 -0.43 7.26 5.30
CA SER A 74 -0.94 5.89 5.42
C SER A 74 -0.92 5.20 4.06
N TRP A 75 -0.73 3.89 4.10
CA TRP A 75 -0.61 3.05 2.92
C TRP A 75 -1.86 2.19 2.77
N TRP A 76 -2.43 2.15 1.57
CA TRP A 76 -3.53 1.27 1.24
C TRP A 76 -3.16 -0.18 1.43
N VAL A 77 -4.10 -0.94 2.01
CA VAL A 77 -4.05 -2.40 2.02
C VAL A 77 -5.24 -2.94 1.22
N SER A 78 -5.09 -4.10 0.60
CA SER A 78 -6.20 -4.79 -0.07
C SER A 78 -7.18 -5.46 0.90
N ASP A 79 -6.81 -5.56 2.18
CA ASP A 79 -7.69 -6.08 3.23
C ASP A 79 -8.82 -5.06 3.52
N ARG A 80 -10.05 -5.56 3.71
CA ARG A 80 -11.22 -4.71 4.00
C ARG A 80 -11.96 -5.22 5.23
N VAL A 81 -12.35 -4.31 6.13
CA VAL A 81 -13.22 -4.64 7.27
C VAL A 81 -14.66 -4.28 6.91
N GLY A 82 -15.43 -5.30 6.54
CA GLY A 82 -16.84 -5.13 6.17
C GLY A 82 -16.98 -4.36 4.86
N LYS A 83 -17.36 -3.07 4.95
CA LYS A 83 -17.50 -2.17 3.80
C LYS A 83 -16.43 -1.06 3.74
N ASN A 84 -15.58 -0.99 4.76
CA ASN A 84 -14.55 0.04 4.86
C ASN A 84 -13.22 -0.51 4.36
N ASP A 85 -12.49 0.33 3.64
CA ASP A 85 -11.12 0.08 3.25
C ASP A 85 -10.20 0.27 4.47
N GLN A 86 -9.05 -0.38 4.43
CA GLN A 86 -8.05 -0.32 5.49
C GLN A 86 -6.77 0.33 4.99
N THR A 87 -6.05 0.95 5.92
CA THR A 87 -4.74 1.53 5.67
C THR A 87 -3.81 1.22 6.83
N ILE A 88 -2.51 1.27 6.59
CA ILE A 88 -1.48 1.07 7.62
C ILE A 88 -0.41 2.16 7.54
N ASN A 89 0.02 2.64 8.69
CA ASN A 89 1.14 3.56 8.81
C ASN A 89 2.43 2.74 9.00
N LEU A 90 3.33 2.76 8.01
CA LEU A 90 4.61 2.04 8.05
C LEU A 90 5.67 2.69 8.96
N THR A 91 5.35 3.81 9.61
CA THR A 91 6.20 4.42 10.64
C THR A 91 5.93 3.82 12.01
N SER A 92 4.64 3.70 12.36
CA SER A 92 4.17 3.31 13.69
C SER A 92 3.60 1.90 13.74
N GLY A 93 3.30 1.31 12.58
CA GLY A 93 2.55 0.06 12.45
C GLY A 93 1.04 0.23 12.69
N TYR A 94 0.53 1.45 12.85
CA TYR A 94 -0.87 1.70 13.15
C TYR A 94 -1.78 1.38 11.96
N VAL A 95 -2.84 0.62 12.19
CA VAL A 95 -3.81 0.22 11.16
C VAL A 95 -5.11 0.99 11.36
N ASN A 96 -5.61 1.62 10.31
CA ASN A 96 -6.88 2.31 10.31
C ASN A 96 -7.87 1.61 9.37
N ALA A 97 -8.98 1.10 9.93
CA ALA A 97 -10.01 0.37 9.19
C ALA A 97 -11.32 1.16 8.99
N THR A 98 -11.28 2.48 9.20
CA THR A 98 -12.45 3.36 9.04
C THR A 98 -12.37 4.18 7.76
N LYS A 99 -11.57 3.75 6.79
CA LYS A 99 -11.35 4.50 5.54
C LYS A 99 -12.41 4.14 4.52
N THR A 100 -12.81 5.15 3.78
CA THR A 100 -13.81 5.03 2.72
C THR A 100 -13.14 5.04 1.37
N ALA A 101 -13.86 4.58 0.34
CA ALA A 101 -13.35 4.59 -1.02
C ALA A 101 -12.99 5.99 -1.54
N SER A 102 -13.51 7.05 -0.91
CA SER A 102 -13.21 8.44 -1.24
C SER A 102 -11.98 9.01 -0.53
N ASP A 103 -11.46 8.34 0.51
CA ASP A 103 -10.24 8.76 1.19
C ASP A 103 -9.05 8.69 0.23
N ASN A 104 -8.10 9.61 0.38
CA ASN A 104 -6.88 9.62 -0.41
C ASN A 104 -5.72 9.12 0.44
N GLN A 105 -5.09 8.03 0.01
CA GLN A 105 -3.91 7.47 0.66
C GLN A 105 -2.90 6.93 -0.34
N ALA A 106 -1.67 6.75 0.11
CA ALA A 106 -0.60 6.25 -0.71
C ALA A 106 -0.85 4.77 -1.04
N LEU A 107 -0.56 4.34 -2.26
CA LEU A 107 -0.53 2.94 -2.60
C LEU A 107 0.89 2.58 -2.98
N VAL A 108 1.34 1.42 -2.50
CA VAL A 108 2.53 0.77 -3.04
C VAL A 108 2.13 -0.48 -3.81
N CYS A 109 2.78 -0.69 -4.95
CA CYS A 109 2.75 -1.98 -5.62
C CYS A 109 3.89 -2.85 -5.10
N LEU A 110 3.56 -4.09 -4.76
CA LEU A 110 4.59 -5.09 -4.59
C LEU A 110 5.32 -5.30 -5.92
N ALA A 111 6.63 -5.53 -5.87
CA ALA A 111 7.41 -5.87 -7.07
C ALA A 111 7.06 -7.27 -7.60
N ASN A 112 6.60 -8.14 -6.72
CA ASN A 112 6.08 -9.46 -7.00
C ASN A 112 4.59 -9.45 -6.64
N PRO A 113 3.72 -10.18 -7.38
CA PRO A 113 2.35 -10.33 -6.92
C PRO A 113 2.36 -10.90 -5.49
N HIS A 114 1.32 -10.61 -4.70
CA HIS A 114 1.14 -11.31 -3.42
C HIS A 114 1.33 -12.78 -3.69
N ALA A 115 1.79 -13.53 -2.69
CA ALA A 115 1.52 -14.96 -2.71
C ALA A 115 0.00 -15.11 -2.74
N SER A 116 -0.63 -15.09 -3.94
CA SER A 116 -1.86 -15.80 -4.22
C SER A 116 -1.58 -17.13 -3.59
N ALA A 117 -2.34 -17.48 -2.56
CA ALA A 117 -2.14 -18.68 -1.77
C ALA A 117 -1.87 -19.82 -2.75
N ALA A 118 -0.59 -20.06 -3.03
CA ALA A 118 -0.12 -21.18 -3.78
C ALA A 118 -0.29 -22.22 -2.71
N MET A 119 -1.51 -22.76 -2.69
CA MET A 119 -1.91 -24.06 -2.18
C MET A 119 -0.64 -24.76 -1.76
N MET A 120 -0.37 -24.77 -0.46
CA MET A 120 0.70 -25.56 0.09
C MET A 120 0.40 -26.98 -0.37
N THR A 121 0.98 -27.41 -1.49
CA THR A 121 1.03 -28.81 -1.87
C THR A 121 2.03 -29.40 -0.91
N LEU A 122 1.53 -29.70 0.29
CA LEU A 122 2.15 -30.58 1.25
C LEU A 122 2.25 -31.93 0.53
N SER A 123 3.35 -32.16 -0.19
CA SER A 123 3.67 -33.49 -0.70
C SER A 123 3.91 -34.38 0.53
N PRO A 124 3.11 -35.43 0.76
CA PRO A 124 3.35 -36.32 1.89
C PRO A 124 4.70 -37.03 1.69
N PRO A 125 5.53 -37.14 2.73
CA PRO A 125 6.77 -37.90 2.65
C PRO A 125 6.44 -39.38 2.41
N ARG A 126 7.15 -40.00 1.46
CA ARG A 126 7.15 -41.45 1.26
C ARG A 126 8.48 -42.01 1.73
#